data_AF-A0A261BRL1-F1
#
_entry.id   AF-A0A261BRL1-F1
#
_cell.length_a   1.000
_cell.length_b   1.000
_cell.length_c   1.000
_cell.angle_alpha   90.00
_cell.angle_beta   90.00
_cell.angle_gamma   90.00
#
_symmetry.space_group_name_H-M   'P 1'
#
loop_
_entity.id
_entity.type
_entity.pdbx_description
1 polymer ?
#
loop_
_entity_poly.entity_id
_entity_poly.type
_entity_poly.pdbx_seq_one_letter_code
_entity_poly.pdbx_strand_id
1 'polypeptide(L)'
;MENFACLQSALQFTVTYDTFTFETLEDQVETLIKLGVVVSNHTALIAPSNRQKFLENLSELCSNLAKISNICQEKFKFLKSFNIEYPAYAEQLRHIVTLNRFMQDTLTHTSPDSVEVFQEACRRTSPLSCSYALLSFLDQDFSSEIIKEMDLNTFEEWRGLINTVFSKLFFLEAYSNGLFLRNNSYSPKILAEKIKVFLSRIDGSRENNESGYWPKGVEELIHSIRYNNAHLDNSEKADLLRDALAKIDSFYCVVFNRCNYGSDFAYDGDNSQIICSLQPEWCSILVYRSRDWKRSTQQERDLIKRETEACRTDVIPWWKSYTGFPSLMQKNHIQNTGFVGIIRHSLAPSVRSINSDSGPGNWIHAINKTQGEKMILIAGFK
;
A
#
# COMPACT_ATOMS: atom_id res chain seq x y z
N MET A 1 35.39 18.52 15.30
CA MET A 1 35.21 17.19 14.66
C MET A 1 33.82 16.61 14.90
N GLU A 2 33.26 16.68 16.13
CA GLU A 2 31.89 16.18 16.43
C GLU A 2 30.78 16.82 15.58
N ASN A 3 30.80 18.15 15.38
CA ASN A 3 29.81 18.82 14.52
C ASN A 3 29.86 18.35 13.06
N PHE A 4 31.03 17.90 12.58
CA PHE A 4 31.22 17.42 11.21
C PHE A 4 30.73 15.98 11.04
N ALA A 5 30.97 15.11 12.02
CA ALA A 5 30.43 13.75 12.04
C ALA A 5 28.89 13.75 12.15
N CYS A 6 28.33 14.67 12.95
CA CYS A 6 26.88 14.80 13.07
C CYS A 6 26.21 15.31 11.79
N LEU A 7 26.87 16.25 11.11
CA LEU A 7 26.52 16.71 9.77
C LEU A 7 26.53 15.57 8.75
N GLN A 8 27.59 14.76 8.74
CA GLN A 8 27.73 13.63 7.83
C GLN A 8 26.64 12.57 8.08
N SER A 9 26.29 12.30 9.34
CA SER A 9 25.18 11.42 9.71
C SER A 9 23.81 11.97 9.26
N ALA A 10 23.58 13.28 9.40
CA ALA A 10 22.35 13.94 8.95
C ALA A 10 22.19 13.90 7.42
N LEU A 11 23.30 14.08 6.72
CA LEU A 11 23.36 14.18 5.26
C LEU A 11 23.43 12.81 4.56
N GLN A 12 23.81 11.73 5.25
CA GLN A 12 23.88 10.39 4.66
C GLN A 12 22.52 9.68 4.63
N PHE A 13 21.56 10.17 5.41
CA PHE A 13 20.26 9.52 5.64
C PHE A 13 19.10 10.18 4.88
N THR A 14 19.27 11.44 4.48
CA THR A 14 18.24 12.30 3.87
C THR A 14 18.13 12.14 2.33
N VAL A 15 18.83 11.17 1.75
CA VAL A 15 19.27 11.27 0.35
C VAL A 15 18.39 10.53 -0.66
N THR A 16 17.55 9.58 -0.25
CA THR A 16 16.66 8.88 -1.19
C THR A 16 15.19 9.21 -0.96
N TYR A 17 14.45 9.43 -2.04
CA TYR A 17 13.00 9.64 -2.00
C TYR A 17 12.29 8.49 -1.26
N ASP A 18 12.75 7.27 -1.47
CA ASP A 18 12.19 6.06 -0.86
C ASP A 18 12.44 5.96 0.66
N THR A 19 13.37 6.74 1.21
CA THR A 19 13.68 6.79 2.66
C THR A 19 13.15 8.05 3.33
N PHE A 20 12.47 8.95 2.61
CA PHE A 20 11.88 10.16 3.17
C PHE A 20 10.47 9.87 3.73
N THR A 21 10.40 8.99 4.73
CA THR A 21 9.17 8.64 5.43
C THR A 21 9.18 9.16 6.87
N PHE A 22 8.00 9.33 7.48
CA PHE A 22 7.91 9.87 8.84
C PHE A 22 8.62 8.94 9.82
N GLU A 23 8.41 7.63 9.68
CA GLU A 23 9.00 6.60 10.52
C GLU A 23 10.53 6.68 10.50
N THR A 24 11.10 6.89 9.30
CA THR A 24 12.54 7.03 9.09
C THR A 24 13.08 8.33 9.69
N LEU A 25 12.32 9.43 9.59
CA LEU A 25 12.72 10.73 10.13
C LEU A 25 12.56 10.81 11.66
N GLU A 26 11.55 10.16 12.24
CA GLU A 26 11.28 10.13 13.69
C GLU A 26 12.52 9.62 14.45
N ASP A 27 13.10 8.51 13.99
CA ASP A 27 14.31 7.90 14.54
C ASP A 27 15.53 8.84 14.50
N GLN A 28 15.47 9.88 13.67
CA GLN A 28 16.56 10.83 13.42
C GLN A 28 16.24 12.26 13.86
N VAL A 29 15.22 12.47 14.70
CA VAL A 29 14.80 13.82 15.11
C VAL A 29 15.94 14.66 15.67
N GLU A 30 16.81 14.09 16.51
CA GLU A 30 17.96 14.78 17.10
C GLU A 30 18.98 15.18 16.02
N THR A 31 19.13 14.36 14.99
CA THR A 31 20.01 14.63 13.84
C THR A 31 19.48 15.80 13.00
N LEU A 32 18.16 15.88 12.79
CA LEU A 32 17.49 16.97 12.07
C LEU A 32 17.57 18.30 12.81
N ILE A 33 17.40 18.28 14.14
CA ILE A 33 17.56 19.48 14.97
C ILE A 33 19.02 19.95 14.91
N LYS A 34 19.99 19.04 15.02
CA LYS A 34 21.41 19.39 14.91
C LYS A 34 21.76 19.99 13.54
N LEU A 35 21.14 19.56 12.45
CA LEU A 35 21.32 20.20 11.14
C LEU A 35 20.95 21.69 11.18
N GLY A 36 19.83 22.05 11.82
CA GLY A 36 19.44 23.44 12.02
C GLY A 36 20.47 24.23 12.85
N VAL A 37 20.97 23.63 13.95
CA VAL A 37 22.01 24.24 14.81
C VAL A 37 23.31 24.47 14.03
N VAL A 38 23.68 23.53 13.17
CA VAL A 38 24.89 23.66 12.36
C VAL A 38 24.71 24.82 11.38
N VAL A 39 23.57 24.91 10.69
CA VAL A 39 23.29 26.00 9.76
C VAL A 39 23.22 27.36 10.48
N SER A 40 22.66 27.43 11.69
CA SER A 40 22.68 28.68 12.49
C SER A 40 24.10 29.13 12.82
N ASN A 41 25.03 28.17 12.98
CA ASN A 41 26.43 28.41 13.31
C ASN A 41 27.34 28.51 12.06
N HIS A 42 26.79 28.30 10.85
CA HIS A 42 27.56 28.19 9.61
C HIS A 42 28.07 29.50 9.01
N THR A 43 27.87 30.64 9.66
CA THR A 43 28.60 31.85 9.28
C THR A 43 30.10 31.78 9.61
N ALA A 44 30.62 30.79 10.37
CA ALA A 44 32.03 30.78 10.79
C ALA A 44 32.82 29.45 10.74
N LEU A 45 32.23 28.26 10.52
CA LEU A 45 32.84 27.00 11.01
C LEU A 45 33.05 25.83 10.01
N ILE A 46 32.81 25.99 8.69
CA ILE A 46 33.14 24.91 7.72
C ILE A 46 34.52 25.13 7.13
N ALA A 47 35.41 24.13 7.28
CA ALA A 47 36.66 24.09 6.54
C ALA A 47 36.39 24.03 5.02
N PRO A 48 37.10 24.83 4.18
CA PRO A 48 36.85 24.91 2.73
C PRO A 48 36.82 23.56 2.00
N SER A 49 37.65 22.60 2.45
CA SER A 49 37.76 21.25 1.87
C SER A 49 36.51 20.39 2.04
N ASN A 50 35.69 20.67 3.05
CA ASN A 50 34.47 19.91 3.34
C ASN A 50 33.20 20.62 2.88
N ARG A 51 33.34 21.89 2.46
CA ARG A 51 32.23 22.75 2.03
C ARG A 51 31.57 22.25 0.75
N GLN A 52 32.36 21.74 -0.21
CA GLN A 52 31.84 21.29 -1.50
C GLN A 52 30.91 20.07 -1.35
N LYS A 53 31.39 19.01 -0.69
CA LYS A 53 30.59 17.79 -0.41
C LYS A 53 29.37 18.08 0.46
N PHE A 54 29.49 19.03 1.38
CA PHE A 54 28.37 19.54 2.19
C PHE A 54 27.29 20.19 1.33
N LEU A 55 27.67 21.07 0.39
CA LEU A 55 26.75 21.75 -0.52
C LEU A 55 26.07 20.77 -1.51
N GLU A 56 26.78 19.74 -1.97
CA GLU A 56 26.25 18.71 -2.87
C GLU A 56 25.12 17.91 -2.20
N ASN A 57 25.35 17.36 -1.00
CA ASN A 57 24.33 16.61 -0.26
C ASN A 57 23.13 17.48 0.14
N LEU A 58 23.37 18.76 0.48
CA LEU A 58 22.29 19.72 0.71
C LEU A 58 21.46 19.98 -0.55
N SER A 59 22.09 20.06 -1.72
CA SER A 59 21.38 20.24 -2.99
C SER A 59 20.49 19.04 -3.33
N GLU A 60 20.93 17.83 -2.99
CA GLU A 60 20.17 16.60 -3.22
C GLU A 60 18.95 16.51 -2.28
N LEU A 61 19.13 16.85 -1.00
CA LEU A 61 18.03 17.02 -0.06
C LEU A 61 17.02 18.08 -0.55
N CYS A 62 17.51 19.24 -1.01
CA CYS A 62 16.66 20.27 -1.61
C CYS A 62 15.87 19.75 -2.82
N SER A 63 16.50 18.96 -3.69
CA SER A 63 15.85 18.34 -4.86
C SER A 63 14.75 17.35 -4.45
N ASN A 64 14.99 16.49 -3.46
CA ASN A 64 13.98 15.57 -2.94
C ASN A 64 12.79 16.30 -2.31
N LEU A 65 13.05 17.38 -1.57
CA LEU A 65 12.02 18.23 -0.99
C LEU A 65 11.20 18.99 -2.05
N ALA A 66 11.79 19.33 -3.19
CA ALA A 66 11.09 19.92 -4.33
C ALA A 66 10.17 18.89 -5.02
N LYS A 67 10.65 17.65 -5.23
CA LYS A 67 9.84 16.55 -5.77
C LYS A 67 8.61 16.27 -4.91
N ILE A 68 8.79 16.23 -3.58
CA ILE A 68 7.69 16.08 -2.62
C ILE A 68 6.66 17.21 -2.78
N SER A 69 7.12 18.45 -2.96
CA SER A 69 6.23 19.60 -3.17
C SER A 69 5.40 19.45 -4.46
N ASN A 70 6.00 18.93 -5.54
CA ASN A 70 5.30 18.65 -6.79
C ASN A 70 4.29 17.50 -6.64
N ILE A 71 4.66 16.41 -5.96
CA ILE A 71 3.77 15.27 -5.69
C ILE A 71 2.57 15.71 -4.85
N CYS A 72 2.79 16.54 -3.84
CA CYS A 72 1.70 17.15 -3.09
C CYS A 72 0.76 17.85 -4.08
N GLN A 73 1.25 18.79 -4.89
CA GLN A 73 0.41 19.52 -5.84
C GLN A 73 -0.36 18.63 -6.84
N GLU A 74 0.26 17.57 -7.37
CA GLU A 74 -0.40 16.66 -8.30
C GLU A 74 -1.49 15.83 -7.63
N LYS A 75 -1.20 15.27 -6.45
CA LYS A 75 -2.13 14.41 -5.71
C LYS A 75 -3.16 15.22 -4.89
N PHE A 76 -3.01 16.53 -4.75
CA PHE A 76 -4.10 17.41 -4.28
C PHE A 76 -5.29 17.46 -5.24
N LYS A 77 -5.08 17.17 -6.53
CA LYS A 77 -6.18 16.96 -7.48
C LYS A 77 -6.96 15.67 -7.18
N PHE A 78 -6.30 14.67 -6.59
CA PHE A 78 -6.92 13.42 -6.16
C PHE A 78 -7.81 13.64 -4.93
N LEU A 79 -7.35 14.39 -3.93
CA LEU A 79 -8.21 14.74 -2.78
C LEU A 79 -9.48 15.49 -3.17
N LYS A 80 -9.42 16.29 -4.24
CA LYS A 80 -10.58 16.99 -4.81
C LYS A 80 -11.67 16.05 -5.33
N SER A 81 -11.35 14.80 -5.73
CA SER A 81 -12.36 13.85 -6.20
C SER A 81 -13.24 13.29 -5.09
N PHE A 82 -12.89 13.51 -3.82
CA PHE A 82 -13.65 13.04 -2.65
C PHE A 82 -14.60 14.09 -2.04
N ASN A 83 -14.84 15.23 -2.72
CA ASN A 83 -15.69 16.32 -2.22
C ASN A 83 -15.27 16.92 -0.86
N ILE A 84 -13.99 16.79 -0.49
CA ILE A 84 -13.37 17.34 0.71
C ILE A 84 -13.30 18.88 0.61
N GLU A 85 -13.36 19.61 1.74
CA GLU A 85 -13.28 21.08 1.80
C GLU A 85 -11.97 21.64 1.22
N TYR A 86 -11.95 21.79 -0.10
CA TYR A 86 -10.79 22.17 -0.90
C TYR A 86 -10.07 23.46 -0.46
N PRO A 87 -10.74 24.53 0.01
CA PRO A 87 -10.06 25.77 0.37
C PRO A 87 -9.11 25.64 1.57
N ALA A 88 -9.50 24.85 2.59
CA ALA A 88 -8.77 24.75 3.86
C ALA A 88 -7.42 24.02 3.69
N TYR A 89 -7.42 22.89 2.98
CA TYR A 89 -6.19 22.17 2.64
C TYR A 89 -5.27 22.98 1.74
N ALA A 90 -5.83 23.63 0.71
CA ALA A 90 -5.06 24.42 -0.25
C ALA A 90 -4.29 25.57 0.41
N GLU A 91 -4.82 26.14 1.49
CA GLU A 91 -4.13 27.16 2.28
C GLU A 91 -2.94 26.58 3.04
N GLN A 92 -3.13 25.48 3.77
CA GLN A 92 -2.04 24.88 4.57
C GLN A 92 -0.86 24.45 3.71
N LEU A 93 -1.12 23.91 2.52
CA LEU A 93 -0.04 23.52 1.61
C LEU A 93 0.72 24.69 1.04
N ARG A 94 0.05 25.81 0.77
CA ARG A 94 0.72 27.02 0.30
C ARG A 94 1.71 27.50 1.35
N HIS A 95 1.34 27.40 2.63
CA HIS A 95 2.26 27.65 3.74
C HIS A 95 3.43 26.65 3.73
N ILE A 96 3.17 25.34 3.61
CA ILE A 96 4.23 24.31 3.57
C ILE A 96 5.22 24.54 2.43
N VAL A 97 4.73 24.84 1.22
CA VAL A 97 5.55 25.11 0.04
C VAL A 97 6.41 26.36 0.25
N THR A 98 5.84 27.40 0.85
CA THR A 98 6.54 28.65 1.13
C THR A 98 7.62 28.46 2.20
N LEU A 99 7.29 27.79 3.30
CA LEU A 99 8.24 27.44 4.36
C LEU A 99 9.37 26.55 3.81
N ASN A 100 9.03 25.59 2.95
CA ASN A 100 10.03 24.76 2.30
C ASN A 100 11.00 25.59 1.46
N ARG A 101 10.50 26.51 0.63
CA ARG A 101 11.35 27.35 -0.21
C ARG A 101 12.30 28.21 0.63
N PHE A 102 11.79 28.88 1.66
CA PHE A 102 12.64 29.69 2.53
C PHE A 102 13.65 28.86 3.33
N MET A 103 13.26 27.67 3.79
CA MET A 103 14.21 26.72 4.38
C MET A 103 15.29 26.31 3.36
N GLN A 104 14.94 26.05 2.09
CA GLN A 104 15.93 25.74 1.05
C GLN A 104 16.88 26.92 0.81
N ASP A 105 16.39 28.16 0.88
CA ASP A 105 17.23 29.36 0.78
C ASP A 105 18.26 29.42 1.92
N THR A 106 17.89 29.01 3.15
CA THR A 106 18.86 28.94 4.27
C THR A 106 19.96 27.89 4.05
N LEU A 107 19.69 26.85 3.25
CA LEU A 107 20.65 25.78 2.93
C LEU A 107 21.52 26.10 1.72
N THR A 108 20.96 26.73 0.69
CA THR A 108 21.62 27.01 -0.59
C THR A 108 22.31 28.38 -0.63
N HIS A 109 21.73 29.37 0.06
CA HIS A 109 22.19 30.75 0.13
C HIS A 109 22.25 31.19 1.59
N THR A 110 23.01 30.46 2.41
CA THR A 110 23.11 30.73 3.86
C THR A 110 23.61 32.15 4.11
N SER A 111 22.73 33.01 4.61
CA SER A 111 23.01 34.39 5.02
C SER A 111 22.11 34.75 6.21
N PRO A 112 22.48 35.78 6.99
CA PRO A 112 21.59 36.29 8.03
C PRO A 112 20.19 36.62 7.50
N ASP A 113 20.12 37.21 6.30
CA ASP A 113 18.86 37.59 5.66
C ASP A 113 17.98 36.38 5.30
N SER A 114 18.56 35.30 4.75
CA SER A 114 17.78 34.10 4.40
C SER A 114 17.25 33.40 5.65
N VAL A 115 18.03 33.39 6.73
CA VAL A 115 17.61 32.88 8.05
C VAL A 115 16.49 33.74 8.64
N GLU A 116 16.59 35.06 8.56
CA GLU A 116 15.56 35.99 9.06
C GLU A 116 14.24 35.84 8.30
N VAL A 117 14.29 35.76 6.96
CA VAL A 117 13.11 35.55 6.12
C VAL A 117 12.41 34.24 6.47
N PHE A 118 13.17 33.15 6.64
CA PHE A 118 12.59 31.88 7.05
C PHE A 118 12.02 31.94 8.46
N GLN A 119 12.71 32.59 9.40
CA GLN A 119 12.23 32.76 10.77
C GLN A 119 10.91 33.51 10.83
N GLU A 120 10.80 34.61 10.09
CA GLU A 120 9.58 35.42 10.03
C GLU A 120 8.42 34.63 9.42
N ALA A 121 8.68 33.83 8.38
CA ALA A 121 7.68 32.94 7.83
C ALA A 121 7.20 31.89 8.85
N CYS A 122 8.12 31.27 9.60
CA CYS A 122 7.78 30.34 10.67
C CYS A 122 7.01 30.99 11.83
N ARG A 123 7.23 32.28 12.12
CA ARG A 123 6.47 33.01 13.15
C ARG A 123 5.03 33.26 12.72
N ARG A 124 4.81 33.57 11.45
CA ARG A 124 3.46 33.79 10.89
C ARG A 124 2.65 32.51 10.81
N THR A 125 3.29 31.46 10.31
CA THR A 125 2.69 30.14 10.21
C THR A 125 3.75 29.09 10.52
N SER A 126 3.71 28.54 11.73
CA SER A 126 4.72 27.55 12.14
C SER A 126 4.42 26.17 11.54
N PRO A 127 5.45 25.34 11.27
CA PRO A 127 5.24 23.97 10.81
C PRO A 127 4.34 23.16 11.75
N LEU A 128 4.51 23.33 13.07
CA LEU A 128 3.63 22.77 14.08
C LEU A 128 2.15 23.17 13.89
N SER A 129 1.87 24.47 13.69
CA SER A 129 0.50 24.96 13.52
C SER A 129 -0.15 24.43 12.22
N CYS A 130 0.59 24.39 11.11
CA CYS A 130 0.14 23.75 9.87
C CYS A 130 -0.19 22.27 10.09
N SER A 131 0.65 21.56 10.87
CA SER A 131 0.44 20.15 11.15
C SER A 131 -0.82 19.90 11.94
N TYR A 132 -1.10 20.72 12.96
CA TYR A 132 -2.32 20.63 13.74
C TYR A 132 -3.58 20.89 12.90
N ALA A 133 -3.54 21.92 12.05
CA ALA A 133 -4.64 22.23 11.15
C ALA A 133 -4.92 21.05 10.21
N LEU A 134 -3.87 20.50 9.58
CA LEU A 134 -4.01 19.36 8.68
C LEU A 134 -4.50 18.10 9.40
N LEU A 135 -3.98 17.78 10.59
CA LEU A 135 -4.48 16.68 11.41
C LEU A 135 -5.97 16.86 11.72
N SER A 136 -6.39 18.07 12.10
CA SER A 136 -7.80 18.36 12.38
C SER A 136 -8.70 18.18 11.16
N PHE A 137 -8.28 18.67 9.98
CA PHE A 137 -9.06 18.49 8.76
C PHE A 137 -9.13 17.02 8.37
N LEU A 138 -7.99 16.33 8.40
CA LEU A 138 -7.94 14.90 8.08
C LEU A 138 -8.79 14.05 9.05
N ASP A 139 -8.83 14.40 10.34
CA ASP A 139 -9.70 13.74 11.32
C ASP A 139 -11.19 13.93 11.02
N GLN A 140 -11.58 15.08 10.45
CA GLN A 140 -12.96 15.39 10.10
C GLN A 140 -13.35 14.74 8.77
N ASP A 141 -12.48 14.84 7.76
CA ASP A 141 -12.77 14.46 6.39
C ASP A 141 -12.47 12.98 6.08
N PHE A 142 -11.67 12.30 6.90
CA PHE A 142 -11.38 10.87 6.76
C PHE A 142 -11.89 10.10 7.96
N SER A 143 -13.22 9.97 8.01
CA SER A 143 -13.88 9.08 8.97
C SER A 143 -13.54 7.61 8.68
N SER A 144 -13.79 6.75 9.67
CA SER A 144 -13.59 5.31 9.52
C SER A 144 -14.42 4.73 8.36
N GLU A 145 -15.57 5.34 8.04
CA GLU A 145 -16.47 4.98 6.95
C GLU A 145 -15.88 5.29 5.58
N ILE A 146 -15.26 6.47 5.40
CA ILE A 146 -14.63 6.82 4.12
C ILE A 146 -13.43 5.90 3.86
N ILE A 147 -12.64 5.59 4.88
CA ILE A 147 -11.51 4.63 4.79
C ILE A 147 -12.01 3.20 4.45
N LYS A 148 -13.22 2.81 4.89
CA LYS A 148 -13.86 1.53 4.54
C LYS A 148 -14.21 1.43 3.06
N GLU A 149 -14.67 2.54 2.48
CA GLU A 149 -15.16 2.56 1.10
C GLU A 149 -14.02 2.68 0.07
N MET A 150 -12.82 3.08 0.50
CA MET A 150 -11.64 3.20 -0.36
C MET A 150 -11.06 1.83 -0.75
N ASP A 151 -10.79 1.66 -2.05
CA ASP A 151 -10.00 0.53 -2.52
C ASP A 151 -8.55 0.62 -2.02
N LEU A 152 -7.84 -0.51 -2.02
CA LEU A 152 -6.47 -0.58 -1.47
C LEU A 152 -5.50 0.38 -2.17
N ASN A 153 -5.59 0.54 -3.49
CA ASN A 153 -4.65 1.39 -4.22
C ASN A 153 -4.89 2.85 -3.85
N THR A 154 -6.15 3.27 -3.84
CA THR A 154 -6.58 4.59 -3.38
C THR A 154 -6.10 4.87 -1.97
N PHE A 155 -6.27 3.91 -1.05
CA PHE A 155 -5.83 4.03 0.34
C PHE A 155 -4.31 4.16 0.45
N GLU A 156 -3.54 3.29 -0.20
CA GLU A 156 -2.07 3.31 -0.15
C GLU A 156 -1.49 4.57 -0.77
N GLU A 157 -2.04 5.03 -1.90
CA GLU A 157 -1.62 6.29 -2.52
C GLU A 157 -1.90 7.49 -1.61
N TRP A 158 -3.07 7.51 -0.97
CA TRP A 158 -3.46 8.56 -0.04
C TRP A 158 -2.65 8.53 1.26
N ARG A 159 -2.46 7.36 1.87
CA ARG A 159 -1.66 7.14 3.08
C ARG A 159 -0.20 7.53 2.81
N GLY A 160 0.33 7.15 1.66
CA GLY A 160 1.67 7.55 1.21
C GLY A 160 1.81 9.07 1.07
N LEU A 161 0.80 9.76 0.50
CA LEU A 161 0.79 11.22 0.41
C LEU A 161 0.79 11.87 1.80
N ILE A 162 -0.11 11.44 2.67
CA ILE A 162 -0.21 11.97 4.04
C ILE A 162 1.12 11.79 4.77
N ASN A 163 1.70 10.59 4.68
CA ASN A 163 2.99 10.31 5.29
C ASN A 163 4.05 11.28 4.75
N THR A 164 4.06 11.53 3.44
CA THR A 164 4.98 12.45 2.78
C THR A 164 4.81 13.90 3.26
N VAL A 165 3.57 14.39 3.37
CA VAL A 165 3.26 15.75 3.86
C VAL A 165 3.69 15.92 5.32
N PHE A 166 3.38 14.93 6.17
CA PHE A 166 3.77 14.97 7.57
C PHE A 166 5.27 14.80 7.78
N SER A 167 5.95 13.98 6.97
CA SER A 167 7.41 13.91 6.92
C SER A 167 8.02 15.28 6.66
N LYS A 168 7.44 16.02 5.71
CA LYS A 168 7.91 17.37 5.36
C LYS A 168 7.72 18.36 6.51
N LEU A 169 6.54 18.36 7.12
CA LEU A 169 6.22 19.22 8.25
C LEU A 169 7.10 18.91 9.47
N PHE A 170 7.30 17.64 9.76
CA PHE A 170 8.17 17.16 10.83
C PHE A 170 9.62 17.61 10.61
N PHE A 171 10.13 17.46 9.38
CA PHE A 171 11.45 17.97 9.02
C PHE A 171 11.56 19.48 9.24
N LEU A 172 10.59 20.27 8.76
CA LEU A 172 10.58 21.72 8.93
C LEU A 172 10.54 22.13 10.40
N GLU A 173 9.75 21.43 11.23
CA GLU A 173 9.67 21.68 12.66
C GLU A 173 11.00 21.36 13.36
N ALA A 174 11.57 20.17 13.12
CA ALA A 174 12.85 19.78 13.71
C ALA A 174 13.99 20.73 13.29
N TYR A 175 14.07 21.03 12.00
CA TYR A 175 15.08 21.93 11.45
C TYR A 175 14.98 23.36 12.01
N SER A 176 13.77 23.94 12.03
CA SER A 176 13.55 25.30 12.55
C SER A 176 13.82 25.40 14.07
N ASN A 177 13.50 24.36 14.86
CA ASN A 177 13.87 24.31 16.27
C ASN A 177 15.39 24.30 16.46
N GLY A 178 16.11 23.58 15.61
CA GLY A 178 17.56 23.62 15.56
C GLY A 178 18.10 25.01 15.23
N LEU A 179 17.55 25.62 14.18
CA LEU A 179 18.02 26.88 13.62
C LEU A 179 17.75 28.09 14.54
N PHE A 180 16.60 28.11 15.23
CA PHE A 180 16.14 29.29 15.99
C PHE A 180 16.12 29.10 17.52
N LEU A 181 15.88 27.88 18.00
CA LEU A 181 15.52 27.61 19.40
C LEU A 181 16.61 26.82 20.16
N ARG A 182 17.86 26.87 19.67
CA ARG A 182 19.04 26.30 20.35
C ARG A 182 18.82 24.87 20.83
N ASN A 183 18.35 24.00 19.94
CA ASN A 183 18.21 22.57 20.20
C ASN A 183 17.01 22.17 21.10
N ASN A 184 15.93 22.96 21.12
CA ASN A 184 14.68 22.55 21.79
C ASN A 184 14.00 21.39 21.04
N SER A 185 13.95 20.20 21.65
CA SER A 185 13.33 19.01 21.06
C SER A 185 11.85 18.82 21.45
N TYR A 186 11.28 19.68 22.28
CA TYR A 186 9.92 19.51 22.81
C TYR A 186 8.86 19.55 21.69
N SER A 187 8.87 20.59 20.85
CA SER A 187 7.88 20.75 19.78
C SER A 187 7.95 19.66 18.71
N PRO A 188 9.15 19.27 18.19
CA PRO A 188 9.27 18.15 17.27
C PRO A 188 8.78 16.82 17.86
N LYS A 189 9.10 16.51 19.12
CA LYS A 189 8.68 15.26 19.77
C LYS A 189 7.16 15.15 19.91
N ILE A 190 6.50 16.23 20.34
CA ILE A 190 5.03 16.27 20.41
C ILE A 190 4.40 16.11 19.04
N LEU A 191 4.97 16.75 18.02
CA LEU A 191 4.49 16.61 16.66
C LEU A 191 4.63 15.15 16.17
N ALA A 192 5.76 14.52 16.44
CA ALA A 192 6.00 13.10 16.13
C ALA A 192 4.94 12.19 16.77
N GLU A 193 4.69 12.33 18.08
CA GLU A 193 3.68 11.54 18.78
C GLU A 193 2.30 11.67 18.12
N LYS A 194 1.91 12.88 17.73
CA LYS A 194 0.61 13.13 17.11
C LYS A 194 0.47 12.55 15.71
N ILE A 195 1.51 12.70 14.88
CA ILE A 195 1.56 12.08 13.55
C ILE A 195 1.48 10.56 13.69
N LYS A 196 2.25 9.98 14.62
CA LYS A 196 2.28 8.54 14.88
C LYS A 196 0.91 8.00 15.29
N VAL A 197 0.25 8.64 16.26
CA VAL A 197 -1.11 8.26 16.71
C VAL A 197 -2.09 8.31 15.55
N PHE A 198 -2.02 9.35 14.73
CA PHE A 198 -2.89 9.52 13.56
C PHE A 198 -2.67 8.43 12.51
N LEU A 199 -1.41 8.18 12.11
CA LEU A 199 -1.07 7.13 11.14
C LEU A 199 -1.47 5.74 11.65
N SER A 200 -1.16 5.42 12.92
CA SER A 200 -1.57 4.14 13.53
C SER A 200 -3.08 3.97 13.59
N ARG A 201 -3.85 5.04 13.82
CA ARG A 201 -5.33 4.97 13.82
C ARG A 201 -5.87 4.67 12.42
N ILE A 202 -5.30 5.28 11.39
CA ILE A 202 -5.67 5.07 10.00
C ILE A 202 -5.32 3.65 9.55
N ASP A 203 -4.09 3.22 9.82
CA ASP A 203 -3.60 1.87 9.51
C ASP A 203 -4.46 0.83 10.25
N GLY A 204 -4.73 1.04 11.54
CA GLY A 204 -5.62 0.18 12.33
C GLY A 204 -7.09 0.19 11.88
N SER A 205 -7.59 1.31 11.35
CA SER A 205 -8.94 1.37 10.75
C SER A 205 -9.02 0.49 9.50
N ARG A 206 -7.94 0.40 8.72
CA ARG A 206 -7.83 -0.50 7.58
C ARG A 206 -7.74 -1.97 7.99
N GLU A 207 -6.89 -2.29 8.97
CA GLU A 207 -6.73 -3.67 9.48
C GLU A 207 -8.03 -4.20 10.11
N ASN A 208 -8.75 -3.37 10.86
CA ASN A 208 -10.06 -3.74 11.42
C ASN A 208 -11.11 -4.02 10.33
N ASN A 209 -11.03 -3.33 9.17
CA ASN A 209 -11.89 -3.62 8.03
C ASN A 209 -11.56 -4.97 7.37
N GLU A 210 -10.28 -5.37 7.32
CA GLU A 210 -9.92 -6.72 6.87
C GLU A 210 -10.57 -7.78 7.76
N SER A 211 -10.58 -7.59 9.09
CA SER A 211 -11.10 -8.58 10.05
C SER A 211 -12.64 -8.76 10.03
N GLY A 212 -13.38 -7.71 9.65
CA GLY A 212 -14.85 -7.75 9.53
C GLY A 212 -15.31 -8.32 8.19
N TYR A 213 -14.61 -7.98 7.10
CA TYR A 213 -14.92 -8.45 5.75
C TYR A 213 -14.39 -9.86 5.47
N TRP A 214 -13.17 -10.19 5.90
CA TRP A 214 -12.52 -11.47 5.64
C TRP A 214 -11.99 -12.14 6.92
N PRO A 215 -12.25 -13.44 7.17
CA PRO A 215 -13.05 -14.33 6.33
C PRO A 215 -14.57 -14.17 6.53
N LYS A 216 -15.00 -13.64 7.68
CA LYS A 216 -16.40 -13.71 8.13
C LYS A 216 -17.42 -13.07 7.18
N GLY A 217 -17.17 -11.84 6.73
CA GLY A 217 -18.09 -11.15 5.81
C GLY A 217 -18.27 -11.89 4.47
N VAL A 218 -17.19 -12.48 3.93
CA VAL A 218 -17.28 -13.31 2.73
C VAL A 218 -17.96 -14.65 3.00
N GLU A 219 -17.72 -15.27 4.16
CA GLU A 219 -18.45 -16.48 4.57
C GLU A 219 -19.97 -16.23 4.69
N GLU A 220 -20.37 -15.11 5.29
CA GLU A 220 -21.76 -14.66 5.40
C GLU A 220 -22.38 -14.37 4.02
N LEU A 221 -21.64 -13.70 3.13
CA LEU A 221 -22.04 -13.46 1.75
C LEU A 221 -22.27 -14.77 0.99
N ILE A 222 -21.33 -15.72 1.10
CA ILE A 222 -21.43 -17.06 0.50
C ILE A 222 -22.69 -17.77 1.02
N HIS A 223 -22.93 -17.70 2.33
CA HIS A 223 -24.14 -18.24 2.95
C HIS A 223 -25.39 -17.59 2.33
N SER A 224 -25.47 -16.26 2.32
CA SER A 224 -26.62 -15.53 1.76
C SER A 224 -26.89 -15.88 0.30
N ILE A 225 -25.86 -15.85 -0.55
CA ILE A 225 -25.99 -16.16 -1.97
C ILE A 225 -26.46 -17.59 -2.17
N ARG A 226 -25.91 -18.55 -1.42
CA ARG A 226 -26.28 -19.96 -1.53
C ARG A 226 -27.75 -20.21 -1.16
N TYR A 227 -28.17 -19.75 0.02
CA TYR A 227 -29.49 -20.10 0.56
C TYR A 227 -30.62 -19.27 -0.03
N ASN A 228 -30.38 -17.98 -0.32
CA ASN A 228 -31.43 -17.10 -0.81
C ASN A 228 -31.65 -17.19 -2.32
N ASN A 229 -30.72 -17.83 -3.05
CA ASN A 229 -30.75 -17.90 -4.52
C ASN A 229 -30.74 -19.34 -5.04
N ALA A 230 -31.44 -20.25 -4.36
CA ALA A 230 -31.55 -21.66 -4.76
C ALA A 230 -31.97 -21.86 -6.23
N HIS A 231 -32.79 -20.94 -6.77
CA HIS A 231 -33.32 -20.96 -8.13
C HIS A 231 -32.33 -20.55 -9.22
N LEU A 232 -31.21 -19.91 -8.86
CA LEU A 232 -30.20 -19.45 -9.80
C LEU A 232 -29.22 -20.57 -10.16
N ASP A 233 -28.64 -20.51 -11.37
CA ASP A 233 -27.57 -21.42 -11.78
C ASP A 233 -26.20 -21.02 -11.19
N ASN A 234 -25.17 -21.82 -11.48
CA ASN A 234 -23.81 -21.55 -10.98
C ASN A 234 -23.22 -20.27 -11.57
N SER A 235 -23.57 -19.93 -12.80
CA SER A 235 -23.07 -18.75 -13.50
C SER A 235 -23.64 -17.49 -12.87
N GLU A 236 -24.96 -17.44 -12.67
CA GLU A 236 -25.67 -16.33 -12.03
C GLU A 236 -25.20 -16.11 -10.57
N LYS A 237 -25.01 -17.20 -9.81
CA LYS A 237 -24.43 -17.12 -8.46
C LYS A 237 -23.00 -16.59 -8.47
N ALA A 238 -22.20 -16.97 -9.46
CA ALA A 238 -20.84 -16.47 -9.60
C ALA A 238 -20.84 -14.98 -9.97
N ASP A 239 -21.81 -14.51 -10.76
CA ASP A 239 -22.01 -13.09 -11.07
C ASP A 239 -22.39 -12.28 -9.81
N LEU A 240 -23.30 -12.80 -8.96
CA LEU A 240 -23.62 -12.16 -7.67
C LEU A 240 -22.39 -12.03 -6.76
N LEU A 241 -21.56 -13.08 -6.68
CA LEU A 241 -20.30 -13.02 -5.94
C LEU A 241 -19.34 -12.00 -6.55
N ARG A 242 -19.22 -11.97 -7.88
CA ARG A 242 -18.38 -10.99 -8.58
C ARG A 242 -18.78 -9.57 -8.20
N ASP A 243 -20.07 -9.27 -8.32
CA ASP A 243 -20.57 -7.90 -8.15
C ASP A 243 -20.45 -7.44 -6.70
N ALA A 244 -20.67 -8.35 -5.73
CA ALA A 244 -20.48 -8.06 -4.31
C ALA A 244 -19.00 -7.86 -3.92
N LEU A 245 -18.06 -8.55 -4.56
CA LEU A 245 -16.62 -8.52 -4.22
C LEU A 245 -15.82 -7.56 -5.11
N ALA A 246 -16.45 -6.88 -6.07
CA ALA A 246 -15.80 -6.06 -7.09
C ALA A 246 -14.98 -4.87 -6.57
N LYS A 247 -15.09 -4.48 -5.29
CA LYS A 247 -14.50 -3.22 -4.79
C LYS A 247 -13.20 -3.37 -4.00
N ILE A 248 -12.67 -4.57 -3.83
CA ILE A 248 -11.65 -4.84 -2.78
C ILE A 248 -10.33 -5.37 -3.39
N ASP A 249 -10.14 -6.69 -3.40
CA ASP A 249 -8.92 -7.36 -3.92
C ASP A 249 -9.15 -7.96 -5.31
N SER A 250 -8.11 -8.62 -5.85
CA SER A 250 -8.24 -9.47 -7.01
C SER A 250 -8.61 -10.88 -6.56
N PHE A 251 -9.71 -11.41 -7.09
CA PHE A 251 -10.27 -12.68 -6.65
C PHE A 251 -10.47 -13.66 -7.82
N TYR A 252 -10.44 -14.94 -7.46
CA TYR A 252 -11.17 -15.98 -8.16
C TYR A 252 -12.39 -16.38 -7.34
N CYS A 253 -13.57 -16.32 -7.95
CA CYS A 253 -14.78 -16.91 -7.42
C CYS A 253 -15.19 -18.08 -8.30
N VAL A 254 -15.39 -19.24 -7.70
CA VAL A 254 -15.74 -20.46 -8.41
C VAL A 254 -16.97 -21.06 -7.75
N VAL A 255 -18.05 -21.17 -8.52
CA VAL A 255 -19.29 -21.82 -8.09
C VAL A 255 -19.46 -23.08 -8.92
N PHE A 256 -19.68 -24.20 -8.26
CA PHE A 256 -19.80 -25.49 -8.92
C PHE A 256 -20.79 -26.39 -8.17
N ASN A 257 -21.23 -27.45 -8.82
CA ASN A 257 -22.18 -28.38 -8.23
C ASN A 257 -21.56 -29.12 -7.04
N ARG A 258 -22.41 -29.85 -6.32
CA ARG A 258 -22.01 -30.78 -5.27
C ARG A 258 -20.81 -31.62 -5.73
N CYS A 259 -19.78 -31.68 -4.90
CA CYS A 259 -18.56 -32.43 -5.19
C CYS A 259 -18.16 -33.28 -3.98
N ASN A 260 -17.30 -34.26 -4.23
CA ASN A 260 -16.50 -34.88 -3.18
C ASN A 260 -15.06 -34.35 -3.27
N TYR A 261 -14.55 -33.86 -2.14
CA TYR A 261 -13.16 -33.45 -2.03
C TYR A 261 -12.22 -34.62 -2.32
N GLY A 262 -11.13 -34.35 -3.01
CA GLY A 262 -10.20 -35.35 -3.52
C GLY A 262 -10.63 -35.90 -4.87
N SER A 263 -11.78 -36.55 -5.00
CA SER A 263 -12.14 -37.22 -6.27
C SER A 263 -12.53 -36.24 -7.38
N ASP A 264 -13.33 -35.23 -7.05
CA ASP A 264 -13.95 -34.33 -8.03
C ASP A 264 -13.35 -32.92 -8.00
N PHE A 265 -12.81 -32.56 -6.84
CA PHE A 265 -12.24 -31.25 -6.54
C PHE A 265 -11.08 -31.41 -5.54
N ALA A 266 -9.96 -30.74 -5.79
CA ALA A 266 -8.88 -30.62 -4.82
C ALA A 266 -8.20 -29.26 -4.98
N TYR A 267 -7.66 -28.72 -3.89
CA TYR A 267 -6.84 -27.52 -3.95
C TYR A 267 -5.69 -27.59 -2.96
N ASP A 268 -4.72 -26.71 -3.13
CA ASP A 268 -3.69 -26.40 -2.14
C ASP A 268 -3.36 -24.90 -2.20
N GLY A 269 -2.89 -24.34 -1.09
CA GLY A 269 -2.56 -22.93 -1.00
C GLY A 269 -2.65 -22.37 0.42
N ASP A 270 -2.44 -21.06 0.55
CA ASP A 270 -2.54 -20.38 1.83
C ASP A 270 -4.01 -20.29 2.30
N ASN A 271 -4.31 -21.01 3.38
CA ASN A 271 -5.64 -21.01 4.01
C ASN A 271 -6.08 -19.61 4.49
N SER A 272 -5.16 -18.66 4.70
CA SER A 272 -5.51 -17.28 5.04
C SER A 272 -6.15 -16.50 3.86
N GLN A 273 -5.98 -17.01 2.64
CA GLN A 273 -6.41 -16.40 1.38
C GLN A 273 -7.50 -17.21 0.66
N ILE A 274 -7.96 -18.31 1.25
CA ILE A 274 -8.93 -19.24 0.65
C ILE A 274 -10.13 -19.41 1.57
N ILE A 275 -11.33 -19.22 1.02
CA ILE A 275 -12.58 -19.65 1.64
C ILE A 275 -13.19 -20.73 0.74
N CYS A 276 -13.23 -21.95 1.26
CA CYS A 276 -13.84 -23.07 0.58
C CYS A 276 -15.05 -23.57 1.37
N SER A 277 -16.23 -23.50 0.77
CA SER A 277 -17.47 -23.96 1.37
C SER A 277 -18.07 -25.09 0.54
N LEU A 278 -17.82 -26.32 0.97
CA LEU A 278 -18.34 -27.54 0.35
C LEU A 278 -19.60 -27.98 1.09
N GLN A 279 -20.74 -28.10 0.38
CA GLN A 279 -22.00 -28.51 0.99
C GLN A 279 -22.68 -29.62 0.19
N PRO A 280 -23.08 -30.75 0.82
CA PRO A 280 -23.68 -31.89 0.11
C PRO A 280 -25.05 -31.64 -0.51
N GLU A 281 -25.80 -30.65 -0.01
CA GLU A 281 -27.20 -30.40 -0.41
C GLU A 281 -27.34 -29.31 -1.48
N TRP A 282 -26.29 -28.52 -1.73
CA TRP A 282 -26.33 -27.31 -2.55
C TRP A 282 -25.10 -27.21 -3.49
N CYS A 283 -24.81 -26.03 -4.01
CA CYS A 283 -23.58 -25.74 -4.74
C CYS A 283 -22.38 -25.54 -3.79
N SER A 284 -21.21 -25.96 -4.27
CA SER A 284 -19.91 -25.69 -3.66
C SER A 284 -19.38 -24.35 -4.16
N ILE A 285 -18.78 -23.58 -3.25
CA ILE A 285 -18.23 -22.26 -3.56
C ILE A 285 -16.80 -22.20 -3.05
N LEU A 286 -15.89 -21.75 -3.92
CA LEU A 286 -14.50 -21.47 -3.60
C LEU A 286 -14.22 -20.02 -3.94
N VAL A 287 -13.71 -19.26 -2.97
CA VAL A 287 -13.21 -17.91 -3.16
C VAL A 287 -11.74 -17.91 -2.80
N TYR A 288 -10.92 -17.49 -3.75
CA TYR A 288 -9.50 -17.24 -3.54
C TYR A 288 -9.22 -15.76 -3.77
N ARG A 289 -8.39 -15.16 -2.93
CA ARG A 289 -7.89 -13.79 -3.10
C ARG A 289 -6.37 -13.79 -3.21
N SER A 290 -5.80 -12.91 -4.00
CA SER A 290 -4.36 -12.61 -3.97
C SER A 290 -4.15 -11.18 -3.52
N ARG A 291 -3.31 -11.00 -2.51
CA ARG A 291 -2.90 -9.69 -2.00
C ARG A 291 -1.78 -9.09 -2.84
N ASP A 292 -0.90 -9.92 -3.39
CA ASP A 292 0.29 -9.46 -4.09
C ASP A 292 0.09 -9.33 -5.61
N TRP A 293 -1.03 -9.81 -6.17
CA TRP A 293 -1.28 -9.74 -7.61
C TRP A 293 -1.15 -8.34 -8.20
N LYS A 294 -1.68 -7.31 -7.51
CA LYS A 294 -1.58 -5.92 -7.98
C LYS A 294 -0.14 -5.42 -7.99
N ARG A 295 0.72 -5.95 -7.10
CA ARG A 295 2.15 -5.60 -6.98
C ARG A 295 3.06 -6.45 -7.88
N SER A 296 2.54 -7.56 -8.41
CA SER A 296 3.30 -8.45 -9.30
C SER A 296 3.79 -7.71 -10.56
N THR A 297 5.02 -8.01 -10.96
CA THR A 297 5.63 -7.50 -12.18
C THR A 297 5.01 -8.15 -13.42
N GLN A 298 5.13 -7.51 -14.58
CA GLN A 298 4.64 -8.09 -15.83
C GLN A 298 5.28 -9.46 -16.13
N GLN A 299 6.57 -9.64 -15.79
CA GLN A 299 7.28 -10.90 -15.96
C GLN A 299 6.67 -12.03 -15.13
N GLU A 300 6.33 -11.75 -13.87
CA GLU A 300 5.67 -12.73 -12.98
C GLU A 300 4.27 -13.09 -13.49
N ARG A 301 3.51 -12.10 -13.97
CA ARG A 301 2.18 -12.31 -14.56
C ARG A 301 2.26 -13.17 -15.82
N ASP A 302 3.25 -12.94 -16.67
CA ASP A 302 3.44 -13.71 -17.90
C ASP A 302 3.94 -15.14 -17.59
N LEU A 303 4.76 -15.29 -16.56
CA LEU A 303 5.27 -16.60 -16.12
C LEU A 303 4.14 -17.50 -15.63
N ILE A 304 3.34 -17.06 -14.66
CA ILE A 304 2.24 -17.87 -14.11
C ILE A 304 1.21 -18.24 -15.19
N LYS A 305 0.93 -17.31 -16.12
CA LYS A 305 0.04 -17.58 -17.27
C LYS A 305 0.60 -18.67 -18.17
N ARG A 306 1.88 -18.56 -18.55
CA ARG A 306 2.56 -19.52 -19.42
C ARG A 306 2.67 -20.90 -18.79
N GLU A 307 3.04 -20.97 -17.51
CA GLU A 307 3.18 -22.22 -16.78
C GLU A 307 1.84 -22.92 -16.57
N THR A 308 0.79 -22.16 -16.25
CA THR A 308 -0.58 -22.70 -16.19
C THR A 308 -1.01 -23.22 -17.55
N GLU A 309 -0.77 -22.47 -18.63
CA GLU A 309 -1.10 -22.85 -20.01
C GLU A 309 -0.36 -24.13 -20.45
N ALA A 310 0.90 -24.29 -20.05
CA ALA A 310 1.69 -25.50 -20.32
C ALA A 310 1.08 -26.77 -19.69
N CYS A 311 0.20 -26.62 -18.70
CA CYS A 311 -0.49 -27.72 -18.05
C CYS A 311 -1.79 -28.14 -18.76
N ARG A 312 -2.11 -27.55 -19.92
CA ARG A 312 -3.38 -27.80 -20.64
C ARG A 312 -3.55 -29.26 -21.08
N THR A 313 -2.47 -29.93 -21.46
CA THR A 313 -2.50 -31.32 -21.95
C THR A 313 -1.36 -32.13 -21.33
N ASP A 314 -1.59 -33.44 -21.15
CA ASP A 314 -0.58 -34.44 -20.76
C ASP A 314 0.15 -34.26 -19.41
N VAL A 315 -0.18 -33.22 -18.65
CA VAL A 315 0.37 -32.97 -17.29
C VAL A 315 -0.51 -33.58 -16.21
N ILE A 316 -1.84 -33.43 -16.32
CA ILE A 316 -2.78 -33.88 -15.30
C ILE A 316 -3.05 -35.39 -15.48
N PRO A 317 -2.66 -36.26 -14.53
CA PRO A 317 -2.94 -37.68 -14.62
C PRO A 317 -4.42 -37.97 -14.32
N TRP A 318 -4.93 -39.13 -14.74
CA TRP A 318 -6.21 -39.61 -14.21
C TRP A 318 -5.98 -40.28 -12.86
N TRP A 319 -6.49 -39.69 -11.78
CA TRP A 319 -6.44 -40.25 -10.44
C TRP A 319 -7.85 -40.40 -9.84
N LYS A 320 -8.03 -41.43 -9.02
CA LYS A 320 -9.25 -41.61 -8.23
C LYS A 320 -9.43 -40.48 -7.19
N SER A 321 -8.32 -39.91 -6.73
CA SER A 321 -8.28 -38.74 -5.86
C SER A 321 -7.10 -37.85 -6.23
N TYR A 322 -7.35 -36.56 -6.38
CA TYR A 322 -6.38 -35.49 -6.63
C TYR A 322 -5.87 -34.85 -5.33
N THR A 323 -6.11 -35.44 -4.16
CA THR A 323 -5.58 -34.93 -2.89
C THR A 323 -4.05 -34.85 -2.95
N GLY A 324 -3.48 -33.68 -2.65
CA GLY A 324 -2.04 -33.43 -2.73
C GLY A 324 -1.49 -33.20 -4.16
N PHE A 325 -2.29 -33.43 -5.21
CA PHE A 325 -1.88 -33.13 -6.58
C PHE A 325 -1.65 -31.62 -6.80
N PRO A 326 -2.52 -30.70 -6.33
CA PRO A 326 -2.26 -29.26 -6.44
C PRO A 326 -0.93 -28.83 -5.82
N SER A 327 -0.52 -29.41 -4.68
CA SER A 327 0.79 -29.16 -4.07
C SER A 327 1.96 -29.56 -4.98
N LEU A 328 1.82 -30.67 -5.73
CA LEU A 328 2.83 -31.10 -6.71
C LEU A 328 2.91 -30.12 -7.88
N MET A 329 1.76 -29.58 -8.31
CA MET A 329 1.70 -28.58 -9.38
C MET A 329 2.40 -27.29 -8.95
N GLN A 330 2.16 -26.80 -7.73
CA GLN A 330 2.85 -25.62 -7.19
C GLN A 330 4.37 -25.78 -7.15
N LYS A 331 4.86 -26.98 -6.80
CA LYS A 331 6.30 -27.24 -6.67
C LYS A 331 7.00 -27.45 -8.00
N ASN A 332 6.35 -28.13 -8.95
CA ASN A 332 7.02 -28.67 -10.12
C ASN A 332 6.61 -28.03 -11.45
N HIS A 333 5.45 -27.37 -11.50
CA HIS A 333 4.85 -26.94 -12.76
C HIS A 333 4.47 -25.46 -12.81
N ILE A 334 4.01 -24.88 -11.69
CA ILE A 334 3.49 -23.51 -11.66
C ILE A 334 4.06 -22.77 -10.45
N GLN A 335 5.14 -22.02 -10.69
CA GLN A 335 5.88 -21.27 -9.69
C GLN A 335 5.14 -19.99 -9.28
N ASN A 336 5.57 -19.40 -8.15
CA ASN A 336 4.98 -18.16 -7.59
C ASN A 336 3.48 -18.23 -7.31
N THR A 337 2.97 -19.43 -7.08
CA THR A 337 1.57 -19.67 -6.75
C THR A 337 1.33 -19.61 -5.23
N GLY A 338 0.26 -18.94 -4.81
CA GLY A 338 -0.29 -19.07 -3.45
C GLY A 338 -1.52 -19.95 -3.40
N PHE A 339 -2.03 -20.36 -4.56
CA PHE A 339 -3.17 -21.26 -4.69
C PHE A 339 -3.08 -22.04 -6.00
N VAL A 340 -3.39 -23.34 -5.94
CA VAL A 340 -3.71 -24.14 -7.13
C VAL A 340 -4.96 -24.95 -6.82
N GLY A 341 -5.93 -24.92 -7.73
CA GLY A 341 -7.17 -25.68 -7.64
C GLY A 341 -7.41 -26.49 -8.90
N ILE A 342 -7.94 -27.70 -8.73
CA ILE A 342 -8.38 -28.55 -9.83
C ILE A 342 -9.82 -28.98 -9.60
N ILE A 343 -10.66 -28.82 -10.64
CA ILE A 343 -12.10 -29.09 -10.58
C ILE A 343 -12.52 -29.87 -11.82
N ARG A 344 -13.24 -30.99 -11.66
CA ARG A 344 -13.81 -31.70 -12.83
C ARG A 344 -14.84 -30.81 -13.55
N HIS A 345 -14.78 -30.78 -14.89
CA HIS A 345 -15.74 -30.01 -15.69
C HIS A 345 -17.18 -30.55 -15.57
N SER A 346 -17.36 -31.82 -15.23
CA SER A 346 -18.67 -32.44 -14.97
C SER A 346 -19.44 -31.78 -13.82
N LEU A 347 -18.75 -31.02 -12.95
CA LEU A 347 -19.38 -30.25 -11.86
C LEU A 347 -19.98 -28.92 -12.32
N ALA A 348 -19.99 -28.64 -13.63
CA ALA A 348 -20.42 -27.36 -14.21
C ALA A 348 -19.84 -26.12 -13.49
N PRO A 349 -18.50 -26.05 -13.30
CA PRO A 349 -17.86 -24.93 -12.63
C PRO A 349 -18.00 -23.63 -13.43
N SER A 350 -18.40 -22.57 -12.74
CA SER A 350 -18.42 -21.20 -13.23
C SER A 350 -17.36 -20.38 -12.51
N VAL A 351 -16.34 -19.96 -13.24
CA VAL A 351 -15.24 -19.13 -12.73
C VAL A 351 -15.54 -17.67 -13.04
N ARG A 352 -15.31 -16.79 -12.07
CA ARG A 352 -15.28 -15.33 -12.26
C ARG A 352 -13.96 -14.78 -11.74
N SER A 353 -13.35 -13.99 -12.60
CA SER A 353 -12.18 -13.18 -12.31
C SER A 353 -12.64 -11.79 -11.89
N ILE A 354 -12.12 -11.29 -10.76
CA ILE A 354 -12.49 -10.00 -10.20
C ILE A 354 -11.25 -9.10 -10.14
N ASN A 355 -11.43 -7.81 -10.50
CA ASN A 355 -10.38 -6.78 -10.42
C ASN A 355 -9.07 -7.15 -11.12
N SER A 356 -9.18 -7.85 -12.25
CA SER A 356 -8.08 -8.23 -13.14
C SER A 356 -8.63 -8.90 -14.42
N ASP A 357 -7.96 -8.70 -15.55
CA ASP A 357 -8.43 -9.19 -16.87
C ASP A 357 -8.65 -10.72 -16.93
N SER A 358 -7.84 -11.48 -16.18
CA SER A 358 -7.86 -12.96 -16.15
C SER A 358 -7.98 -13.52 -14.73
N GLY A 359 -8.14 -12.67 -13.72
CA GLY A 359 -8.06 -13.04 -12.30
C GLY A 359 -6.62 -12.90 -11.77
N PRO A 360 -6.41 -13.15 -10.47
CA PRO A 360 -5.09 -13.09 -9.84
C PRO A 360 -4.21 -14.28 -10.22
N GLY A 361 -3.86 -14.42 -11.50
CA GLY A 361 -3.09 -15.55 -12.03
C GLY A 361 -3.61 -16.00 -13.39
N ASN A 362 -3.92 -17.29 -13.53
CA ASN A 362 -4.56 -17.83 -14.72
C ASN A 362 -5.45 -19.05 -14.40
N TRP A 363 -6.46 -19.29 -15.23
CA TRP A 363 -7.23 -20.53 -15.19
C TRP A 363 -7.52 -21.03 -16.60
N ILE A 364 -7.54 -22.35 -16.75
CA ILE A 364 -7.68 -22.99 -18.06
C ILE A 364 -8.57 -24.23 -17.99
N HIS A 365 -9.13 -24.61 -19.14
CA HIS A 365 -9.63 -25.95 -19.37
C HIS A 365 -8.47 -26.87 -19.76
N ALA A 366 -8.11 -27.78 -18.87
CA ALA A 366 -7.09 -28.79 -19.08
C ALA A 366 -7.73 -30.16 -19.37
N ILE A 367 -6.98 -31.04 -20.02
CA ILE A 367 -7.40 -32.39 -20.39
C ILE A 367 -6.50 -33.39 -19.68
N ASN A 368 -7.08 -34.35 -18.96
CA ASN A 368 -6.29 -35.38 -18.30
C ASN A 368 -5.68 -36.37 -19.32
N LYS A 369 -4.48 -36.86 -19.01
CA LYS A 369 -3.62 -37.64 -19.92
C LYS A 369 -4.23 -38.96 -20.38
N THR A 370 -5.09 -39.58 -19.56
CA THR A 370 -5.50 -40.97 -19.74
C THR A 370 -6.90 -41.13 -20.30
N GLN A 371 -7.84 -40.28 -19.88
CA GLN A 371 -9.26 -40.44 -20.24
C GLN A 371 -9.79 -39.30 -21.11
N GLY A 372 -8.98 -38.28 -21.40
CA GLY A 372 -9.43 -37.11 -22.15
C GLY A 372 -10.47 -36.29 -21.37
N GLU A 373 -10.57 -36.47 -20.05
CA GLU A 373 -11.54 -35.76 -19.23
C GLU A 373 -11.16 -34.29 -19.10
N LYS A 374 -12.13 -33.40 -19.29
CA LYS A 374 -11.95 -31.96 -19.12
C LYS A 374 -11.98 -31.60 -17.64
N MET A 375 -11.02 -30.78 -17.22
CA MET A 375 -10.91 -30.23 -15.87
C MET A 375 -10.66 -28.72 -15.97
N ILE A 376 -11.06 -27.97 -14.94
CA ILE A 376 -10.59 -26.61 -14.73
C ILE A 376 -9.36 -26.67 -13.83
N LEU A 377 -8.25 -26.12 -14.30
CA LEU A 377 -7.06 -25.84 -13.51
C LEU A 377 -7.02 -24.34 -13.24
N ILE A 378 -6.87 -23.96 -11.99
CA ILE A 378 -6.78 -22.57 -11.54
C ILE A 378 -5.47 -22.41 -10.80
N ALA A 379 -4.69 -21.41 -11.18
CA ALA A 379 -3.47 -21.03 -10.49
C ALA A 379 -3.59 -19.57 -10.03
N GLY A 380 -3.52 -19.38 -8.73
CA GLY A 380 -3.53 -18.08 -8.07
C GLY A 380 -2.11 -17.65 -7.72
N PHE A 381 -1.74 -16.42 -8.09
CA PHE A 381 -0.49 -15.79 -7.67
C PHE A 381 -0.53 -15.50 -6.17
N LYS A 382 0.58 -15.72 -5.46
CA LYS A 382 0.68 -15.60 -4.00
C LYS A 382 0.05 -14.35 -3.36
#